data_AF-A0A9R0K0X0-F1
#
_entry.id   AF-A0A9R0K0X0-F1
#
_cell.length_a   1.000
_cell.length_b   1.000
_cell.length_c   1.000
_cell.angle_alpha   90.00
_cell.angle_beta   90.00
_cell.angle_gamma   90.00
#
_symmetry.space_group_name_H-M   'P 1'
#
loop_
_entity.id
_entity.type
_entity.pdbx_description
1 polymer ?
#
loop_
_entity_poly.entity_id
_entity_poly.type
_entity_poly.pdbx_seq_one_letter_code
_entity_poly.pdbx_strand_id
1 'polypeptide(L)'
;MLSNYAGVPRRYTSPLHGFQKHVKRVLYQPGCQNVKCVDKQHIEAAARVAAIVDVVVLVVGLDQSIEAERLDRVNLTLPGYQKMLGEKVTSSAKGKVILVIMSAGPVDVSFATKLRKIRAILWVCYPGQDGGEAIAQVVFGHHNPSIQQSEGTAF
;
A
#
# COMPACT_ATOMS: atom_id res chain seq x y z
N MET A 1 1.43 4.35 9.28
CA MET A 1 2.03 3.09 9.79
C MET A 1 1.96 2.97 11.30
N LEU A 2 2.08 4.08 12.04
CA LEU A 2 1.61 4.14 13.42
C LEU A 2 0.11 4.47 13.38
N SER A 3 -0.68 3.77 14.19
CA SER A 3 -2.11 4.09 14.42
C SER A 3 -2.24 5.18 15.47
N ASN A 4 -3.47 5.46 15.90
CA ASN A 4 -3.77 6.22 17.10
C ASN A 4 -3.21 5.52 18.36
N TYR A 5 -3.19 6.22 19.49
CA TYR A 5 -2.68 5.72 20.79
C TYR A 5 -1.22 5.21 20.77
N ALA A 6 -0.41 5.60 19.76
CA ALA A 6 0.98 5.23 19.66
C ALA A 6 1.89 6.18 20.47
N GLY A 7 2.80 5.62 21.27
CA GLY A 7 3.90 6.37 21.88
C GLY A 7 4.97 6.77 20.86
N VAL A 8 6.03 7.45 21.34
CA VAL A 8 7.17 7.83 20.50
C VAL A 8 8.06 6.61 20.27
N PRO A 9 8.21 6.11 19.03
CA PRO A 9 9.05 4.96 18.77
C PRO A 9 10.53 5.33 18.81
N ARG A 10 11.40 4.40 19.18
CA ARG A 10 12.87 4.61 19.14
C ARG A 10 13.43 4.65 17.71
N ARG A 11 12.77 3.99 16.77
CA ARG A 11 13.13 3.93 15.34
C ARG A 11 11.87 3.83 14.50
N TYR A 12 11.92 4.26 13.25
CA TYR A 12 10.80 4.15 12.32
C TYR A 12 11.28 3.77 10.93
N THR A 13 10.96 2.54 10.50
CA THR A 13 11.37 1.99 9.20
C THR A 13 10.19 2.08 8.23
N SER A 14 10.22 3.04 7.30
CA SER A 14 9.21 3.14 6.23
C SER A 14 9.29 1.97 5.24
N PRO A 15 8.24 1.69 4.45
CA PRO A 15 8.31 0.65 3.42
C PRO A 15 9.46 0.88 2.45
N LEU A 16 9.67 2.13 2.01
CA LEU A 16 10.80 2.50 1.16
C LEU A 16 12.15 2.10 1.77
N HIS A 17 12.37 2.44 3.05
CA HIS A 17 13.60 2.08 3.75
C HIS A 17 13.72 0.54 3.88
N GLY A 18 12.65 -0.16 4.24
CA GLY A 18 12.63 -1.63 4.34
C GLY A 18 13.07 -2.30 3.04
N PHE A 19 12.56 -1.87 1.89
CA PHE A 19 12.97 -2.39 0.59
C PHE A 19 14.41 -2.03 0.22
N GLN A 20 14.87 -0.81 0.54
CA GLN A 20 16.25 -0.37 0.25
C GLN A 20 17.32 -1.22 0.96
N LYS A 21 17.00 -1.88 2.07
CA LYS A 21 17.91 -2.81 2.74
C LYS A 21 18.08 -4.14 2.01
N HIS A 22 17.09 -4.53 1.21
CA HIS A 22 17.04 -5.83 0.54
C HIS A 22 17.44 -5.76 -0.94
N VAL A 23 17.30 -4.59 -1.57
CA VAL A 23 17.64 -4.39 -3.00
C VAL A 23 18.43 -3.12 -3.22
N LYS A 24 19.46 -3.22 -4.07
CA LYS A 24 20.40 -2.11 -4.36
C LYS A 24 19.77 -0.93 -5.08
N ARG A 25 18.71 -1.16 -5.86
CA ARG A 25 18.06 -0.13 -6.69
C ARG A 25 16.55 -0.13 -6.41
N VAL A 26 16.09 0.93 -5.76
CA VAL A 26 14.67 1.21 -5.53
C VAL A 26 14.34 2.56 -6.14
N LEU A 27 13.35 2.60 -7.03
CA LEU A 27 12.80 3.86 -7.54
C LEU A 27 11.54 4.18 -6.75
N TYR A 28 11.54 5.35 -6.10
CA TYR A 28 10.38 5.85 -5.38
C TYR A 28 9.70 6.93 -6.20
N GLN A 29 8.38 6.84 -6.34
CA GLN A 29 7.56 7.85 -6.96
C GLN A 29 6.25 7.97 -6.19
N PRO A 30 5.94 9.15 -5.62
CA PRO A 30 4.61 9.40 -5.08
C PRO A 30 3.55 9.19 -6.17
N GLY A 31 2.43 8.56 -5.83
CA GLY A 31 1.26 8.44 -6.71
C GLY A 31 0.17 9.49 -6.42
N CYS A 32 0.10 9.94 -5.16
CA CYS A 32 -0.72 11.04 -4.68
C CYS A 32 0.08 11.84 -3.66
N GLN A 33 -0.29 13.09 -3.40
CA GLN A 33 0.37 13.94 -2.39
C GLN A 33 0.14 13.42 -0.95
N ASN A 34 -1.04 12.86 -0.68
CA ASN A 34 -1.43 12.30 0.61
C ASN A 34 -2.49 11.20 0.42
N VAL A 35 -2.93 10.59 1.53
CA VAL A 35 -3.93 9.51 1.53
C VAL A 35 -5.29 9.95 0.97
N LYS A 36 -5.72 11.20 1.17
CA LYS A 36 -6.98 11.70 0.59
C LYS A 36 -6.98 11.68 -0.94
N CYS A 37 -5.79 11.77 -1.56
CA CYS A 37 -5.57 11.67 -3.00
C CYS A 37 -6.59 12.48 -3.83
N VAL A 38 -6.67 13.79 -3.55
CA VAL A 38 -7.69 14.69 -4.12
C VAL A 38 -7.43 15.10 -5.57
N ASP A 39 -6.22 14.86 -6.07
CA ASP A 39 -5.81 15.18 -7.43
C ASP A 39 -5.04 14.02 -8.09
N LYS A 40 -4.74 14.17 -9.38
CA LYS A 40 -4.11 13.15 -10.23
C LYS A 40 -2.68 13.49 -10.65
N GLN A 41 -2.10 14.57 -10.13
CA GLN A 41 -0.87 15.19 -10.67
C GLN A 41 0.30 14.19 -10.75
N HIS A 42 0.38 13.29 -9.77
CA HIS A 42 1.48 12.34 -9.66
C HIS A 42 1.22 10.97 -10.30
N ILE A 43 -0.01 10.69 -10.73
CA ILE A 43 -0.40 9.37 -11.24
C ILE A 43 0.36 9.02 -12.53
N GLU A 44 0.48 9.96 -13.47
CA GLU A 44 1.20 9.72 -14.72
C GLU A 44 2.71 9.52 -14.51
N ALA A 45 3.30 10.24 -13.55
CA ALA A 45 4.71 10.04 -13.19
C ALA A 45 4.93 8.64 -12.59
N ALA A 46 4.05 8.21 -11.68
CA ALA A 46 4.08 6.85 -11.11
C ALA A 46 3.91 5.77 -12.19
N ALA A 47 3.01 5.98 -13.15
CA ALA A 47 2.81 5.07 -14.27
C ALA A 47 4.04 4.94 -15.17
N ARG A 48 4.76 6.05 -15.44
CA ARG A 48 6.02 6.03 -16.21
C ARG A 48 7.11 5.25 -15.50
N VAL A 49 7.26 5.43 -14.18
CA VAL A 49 8.24 4.66 -13.38
C VAL A 49 7.89 3.17 -13.39
N ALA A 50 6.59 2.83 -13.27
CA ALA A 50 6.12 1.45 -13.33
C ALA A 50 6.47 0.74 -14.66
N ALA A 51 6.53 1.48 -15.77
CA ALA A 51 6.86 0.94 -17.09
C ALA A 51 8.34 0.56 -17.25
N ILE A 52 9.24 1.01 -16.38
CA ILE A 52 10.69 0.77 -16.49
C ILE A 52 11.27 -0.13 -15.39
N VAL A 53 10.43 -0.61 -14.46
CA VAL A 53 10.84 -1.49 -13.36
C VAL A 53 10.30 -2.91 -13.54
N ASP A 54 11.00 -3.89 -12.97
CA ASP A 54 10.63 -5.31 -13.11
C ASP A 54 9.53 -5.72 -12.11
N VAL A 55 9.46 -5.05 -10.96
CA VAL A 55 8.43 -5.27 -9.92
C VAL A 55 7.98 -3.92 -9.37
N VAL A 56 6.68 -3.75 -9.20
CA VAL A 56 6.07 -2.59 -8.54
C VAL A 56 5.51 -3.02 -7.20
N VAL A 57 5.88 -2.33 -6.13
CA VAL A 57 5.21 -2.41 -4.83
C VAL A 57 4.35 -1.17 -4.68
N LEU A 58 3.04 -1.31 -4.83
CA LEU A 58 2.09 -0.20 -4.76
C LEU A 58 1.45 -0.18 -3.38
N VAL A 59 1.79 0.82 -2.57
CA VAL A 59 1.22 1.02 -1.23
C VAL A 59 0.05 2.00 -1.32
N VAL A 60 -1.14 1.54 -0.96
CA VAL A 60 -2.41 2.32 -0.94
C VAL A 60 -3.17 2.00 0.34
N GLY A 61 -4.22 2.76 0.64
CA GLY A 61 -5.09 2.51 1.78
C GLY A 61 -5.52 3.78 2.48
N LEU A 62 -5.55 3.72 3.81
CA LEU A 62 -6.09 4.72 4.72
C LEU A 62 -5.02 5.20 5.72
N ASP A 63 -5.34 6.27 6.43
CA ASP A 63 -4.64 6.76 7.60
C ASP A 63 -5.63 7.41 8.57
N GLN A 64 -5.12 7.98 9.65
CA GLN A 64 -5.92 8.67 10.66
C GLN A 64 -6.64 9.94 10.16
N SER A 65 -6.38 10.39 8.93
CA SER A 65 -7.17 11.45 8.30
C SER A 65 -8.48 10.95 7.69
N ILE A 66 -8.66 9.63 7.61
CA ILE A 66 -9.86 8.96 7.07
C ILE A 66 -10.56 8.12 8.14
N GLU A 67 -9.84 7.43 9.01
CA GLU A 67 -10.38 6.59 10.08
C GLU A 67 -9.68 6.89 11.41
N ALA A 68 -10.40 7.44 12.38
CA ALA A 68 -9.86 7.74 13.70
C ALA A 68 -10.95 7.72 14.76
N GLU A 69 -10.55 7.87 16.02
CA GLU A 69 -11.52 8.08 17.09
C GLU A 69 -12.31 9.35 16.80
N ARG A 70 -13.65 9.27 16.88
CA ARG A 70 -14.60 10.35 16.52
C ARG A 70 -14.57 10.72 15.03
N LEU A 71 -13.99 9.89 14.19
CA LEU A 71 -14.00 10.04 12.74
C LEU A 71 -14.33 8.70 12.09
N ASP A 72 -15.63 8.45 11.98
CA ASP A 72 -16.15 7.32 11.23
C ASP A 72 -15.98 7.54 9.72
N ARG A 73 -15.76 6.44 9.01
CA ARG A 73 -15.72 6.46 7.55
C ARG A 73 -17.12 6.58 6.98
N VAL A 74 -17.24 7.29 5.86
CA VAL A 74 -18.49 7.43 5.11
C VAL A 74 -18.73 6.29 4.12
N ASN A 75 -17.69 5.53 3.77
CA ASN A 75 -17.75 4.36 2.89
C ASN A 75 -16.51 3.47 3.10
N LEU A 76 -16.48 2.34 2.37
CA LEU A 76 -15.38 1.37 2.42
C LEU A 76 -14.46 1.43 1.19
N THR A 77 -14.54 2.46 0.34
CA THR A 77 -13.72 2.53 -0.87
C THR A 77 -12.36 3.17 -0.59
N LEU A 78 -11.39 2.95 -1.49
CA LEU A 78 -10.13 3.68 -1.46
C LEU A 78 -10.39 5.20 -1.65
N PRO A 79 -9.76 6.08 -0.85
CA PRO A 79 -9.99 7.52 -0.94
C PRO A 79 -9.53 8.12 -2.28
N GLY A 80 -10.30 9.09 -2.76
CA GLY A 80 -9.96 9.92 -3.92
C GLY A 80 -9.56 9.12 -5.15
N TYR A 81 -8.42 9.47 -5.75
CA TYR A 81 -7.93 8.84 -6.98
C TYR A 81 -7.01 7.63 -6.76
N GLN A 82 -6.94 7.07 -5.54
CA GLN A 82 -6.09 5.90 -5.28
C GLN A 82 -6.48 4.67 -6.13
N LYS A 83 -7.77 4.47 -6.39
CA LYS A 83 -8.23 3.42 -7.32
C LYS A 83 -7.68 3.63 -8.74
N MET A 84 -7.79 4.86 -9.25
CA MET A 84 -7.27 5.23 -10.57
C MET A 84 -5.75 5.10 -10.65
N LEU A 85 -5.04 5.47 -9.58
CA LEU A 85 -3.60 5.23 -9.44
C LEU A 85 -3.30 3.73 -9.59
N GLY A 86 -4.01 2.87 -8.87
CA GLY A 86 -3.86 1.42 -8.93
C GLY A 86 -4.09 0.85 -10.33
N GLU A 87 -5.16 1.27 -11.00
CA GLU A 87 -5.48 0.86 -12.37
C GLU A 87 -4.41 1.32 -13.38
N LYS A 88 -3.99 2.59 -13.31
CA LYS A 88 -3.04 3.19 -14.27
C LYS A 88 -1.62 2.64 -14.10
N VAL A 89 -1.13 2.56 -12.85
CA VAL A 89 0.19 2.01 -12.52
C VAL A 89 0.24 0.56 -12.95
N THR A 90 -0.78 -0.22 -12.61
CA THR A 90 -0.82 -1.65 -12.95
C THR A 90 -0.88 -1.87 -14.46
N SER A 91 -1.70 -1.10 -15.18
CA SER A 91 -1.78 -1.22 -16.65
C SER A 91 -0.44 -0.92 -17.32
N SER A 92 0.27 0.10 -16.82
CA SER A 92 1.56 0.57 -17.36
C SER A 92 2.74 -0.29 -16.91
N ALA A 93 2.60 -1.06 -15.83
CA ALA A 93 3.68 -1.85 -15.26
C ALA A 93 4.27 -2.84 -16.28
N LYS A 94 5.59 -2.87 -16.44
CA LYS A 94 6.27 -3.85 -17.29
C LYS A 94 6.17 -5.27 -16.71
N GLY A 95 6.31 -5.38 -15.39
CA GLY A 95 6.33 -6.66 -14.69
C GLY A 95 5.17 -6.86 -13.71
N LYS A 96 5.48 -7.50 -12.57
CA LYS A 96 4.49 -7.88 -11.55
C LYS A 96 4.20 -6.71 -10.61
N VAL A 97 2.96 -6.63 -10.15
CA VAL A 97 2.55 -5.65 -9.13
C VAL A 97 2.19 -6.40 -7.84
N ILE A 98 2.73 -5.92 -6.73
CA ILE A 98 2.34 -6.31 -5.37
C ILE A 98 1.57 -5.12 -4.79
N LEU A 99 0.30 -5.34 -4.48
CA LEU A 99 -0.56 -4.33 -3.88
C LEU A 99 -0.44 -4.45 -2.35
N VAL A 100 -0.03 -3.40 -1.67
CA VAL A 100 0.04 -3.35 -0.21
C VAL A 100 -1.06 -2.41 0.29
N ILE A 101 -1.99 -2.95 1.07
CA ILE A 101 -3.12 -2.22 1.66
C ILE A 101 -2.79 -1.90 3.10
N MET A 102 -2.67 -0.61 3.40
CA MET A 102 -2.48 -0.09 4.74
C MET A 102 -3.79 0.51 5.25
N SER A 103 -4.54 -0.20 6.08
CA SER A 103 -5.80 0.29 6.67
C SER A 103 -6.14 -0.52 7.90
N ALA A 104 -6.71 0.09 8.94
CA ALA A 104 -7.26 -0.67 10.07
C ALA A 104 -8.57 -1.36 9.67
N GLY A 105 -9.48 -0.64 9.03
CA GLY A 105 -10.74 -1.21 8.56
C GLY A 105 -10.65 -1.89 7.18
N PRO A 106 -11.68 -2.67 6.81
CA PRO A 106 -11.77 -3.26 5.47
C PRO A 106 -11.91 -2.18 4.40
N VAL A 107 -11.32 -2.42 3.23
CA VAL A 107 -11.37 -1.54 2.06
C VAL A 107 -11.71 -2.36 0.82
N ASP A 108 -12.64 -1.86 0.00
CA ASP A 108 -12.97 -2.44 -1.29
C ASP A 108 -11.78 -2.35 -2.25
N VAL A 109 -11.20 -3.51 -2.53
CA VAL A 109 -10.11 -3.71 -3.49
C VAL A 109 -10.54 -4.59 -4.67
N SER A 110 -11.85 -4.69 -4.94
CA SER A 110 -12.40 -5.51 -6.04
C SER A 110 -11.89 -5.09 -7.42
N PHE A 111 -11.35 -3.87 -7.57
CA PHE A 111 -10.68 -3.47 -8.81
C PHE A 111 -9.41 -4.31 -9.07
N ALA A 112 -8.73 -4.75 -8.02
CA ALA A 112 -7.47 -5.48 -8.13
C ALA A 112 -7.65 -6.89 -8.70
N THR A 113 -8.80 -7.53 -8.44
CA THR A 113 -9.11 -8.89 -8.96
C THR A 113 -9.22 -8.91 -10.49
N LYS A 114 -9.56 -7.77 -11.10
CA LYS A 114 -9.67 -7.61 -12.56
C LYS A 114 -8.32 -7.35 -13.24
N LEU A 115 -7.27 -7.04 -12.48
CA LEU A 115 -5.98 -6.63 -13.03
C LEU A 115 -4.95 -7.77 -12.93
N ARG A 116 -4.78 -8.52 -14.02
CA ARG A 116 -3.91 -9.73 -14.09
C ARG A 116 -2.43 -9.51 -13.71
N LYS A 117 -1.94 -8.26 -13.73
CA LYS A 117 -0.57 -7.91 -13.34
C LYS A 117 -0.40 -7.81 -11.82
N ILE A 118 -1.48 -7.64 -11.05
CA ILE A 118 -1.45 -7.77 -9.60
C ILE A 118 -1.33 -9.25 -9.27
N ARG A 119 -0.19 -9.65 -8.70
CA ARG A 119 0.12 -11.03 -8.37
C ARG A 119 -0.02 -11.35 -6.88
N ALA A 120 -0.06 -10.31 -6.05
CA ALA A 120 -0.25 -10.44 -4.61
C ALA A 120 -0.95 -9.19 -4.07
N ILE A 121 -1.77 -9.39 -3.05
CA ILE A 121 -2.37 -8.33 -2.23
C ILE A 121 -1.98 -8.62 -0.78
N LEU A 122 -1.33 -7.66 -0.13
CA LEU A 122 -0.88 -7.75 1.26
C LEU A 122 -1.64 -6.71 2.08
N TRP A 123 -2.49 -7.15 3.00
CA TRP A 123 -3.10 -6.27 3.99
C TRP A 123 -2.25 -6.27 5.26
N VAL A 124 -1.80 -5.08 5.67
CA VAL A 124 -0.76 -4.94 6.71
C VAL A 124 -1.20 -4.09 7.89
N CYS A 125 -2.48 -3.73 7.95
CA CYS A 125 -3.03 -2.82 8.96
C CYS A 125 -2.18 -1.55 9.12
N TYR A 126 -1.89 -1.18 10.36
CA TYR A 126 -0.85 -0.23 10.74
C TYR A 126 0.33 -1.01 11.37
N PRO A 127 1.38 -1.33 10.58
CA PRO A 127 2.38 -2.34 10.94
C PRO A 127 3.44 -1.84 11.95
N GLY A 128 3.19 -0.70 12.59
CA GLY A 128 4.04 -0.18 13.67
C GLY A 128 5.38 0.36 13.21
N GLN A 129 6.32 0.41 14.16
CA GLN A 129 7.60 1.12 14.03
C GLN A 129 8.58 0.45 13.03
N ASP A 130 8.53 -0.87 12.91
CA ASP A 130 9.37 -1.66 11.99
C ASP A 130 8.57 -2.27 10.83
N GLY A 131 7.38 -1.73 10.58
CA GLY A 131 6.46 -2.28 9.59
C GLY A 131 7.04 -2.34 8.17
N GLY A 132 7.87 -1.38 7.78
CA GLY A 132 8.52 -1.41 6.47
C GLY A 132 9.49 -2.57 6.31
N GLU A 133 10.21 -2.92 7.37
CA GLU A 133 11.09 -4.10 7.41
C GLU A 133 10.26 -5.38 7.30
N ALA A 134 9.19 -5.49 8.11
CA ALA A 134 8.32 -6.65 8.11
C ALA A 134 7.68 -6.90 6.74
N ILE A 135 7.20 -5.84 6.07
CA ILE A 135 6.65 -5.93 4.70
C ILE A 135 7.71 -6.46 3.73
N ALA A 136 8.93 -5.91 3.78
CA ALA A 136 10.00 -6.34 2.89
C ALA A 136 10.35 -7.82 3.13
N GLN A 137 10.53 -8.24 4.39
CA GLN A 137 10.86 -9.63 4.72
C GLN A 137 9.81 -10.63 4.24
N VAL A 138 8.52 -10.29 4.31
CA VAL A 138 7.45 -11.12 3.74
C VAL A 138 7.53 -11.17 2.22
N VAL A 139 7.73 -10.03 1.55
CA VAL A 139 7.83 -9.97 0.08
C VAL A 139 9.03 -10.75 -0.45
N PHE A 140 10.16 -10.74 0.26
CA PHE A 140 11.35 -11.52 -0.09
C PHE A 140 11.32 -12.97 0.40
N GLY A 141 10.27 -13.38 1.12
CA GLY A 141 10.10 -14.75 1.60
C GLY A 141 10.97 -15.13 2.80
N HIS A 142 11.54 -14.16 3.52
CA HIS A 142 12.23 -14.42 4.78
C HIS A 142 11.26 -14.85 5.89
N HIS A 143 10.00 -14.43 5.79
CA HIS A 143 8.91 -14.88 6.66
C HIS A 143 7.66 -15.23 5.86
N ASN A 144 6.98 -16.30 6.26
CA ASN A 144 5.72 -16.73 5.66
C ASN A 144 4.53 -16.01 6.35
N PRO A 145 3.64 -15.32 5.62
CA PRO A 145 2.44 -14.72 6.21
C PRO A 145 1.48 -15.81 6.71
N SER A 146 1.13 -15.76 8.01
CA SER A 146 0.30 -16.79 8.65
C SER A 146 -1.02 -16.27 9.22
N ILE A 147 -1.29 -14.97 9.10
CA ILE A 147 -2.49 -14.36 9.69
C ILE A 147 -3.67 -14.43 8.71
N GLN A 148 -4.83 -14.81 9.21
CA GLN A 148 -6.10 -14.79 8.49
C GLN A 148 -6.90 -13.55 8.92
N GLN A 149 -7.59 -12.90 7.98
CA GLN A 149 -8.46 -11.77 8.32
C GLN A 149 -9.59 -12.22 9.26
N SER A 150 -9.85 -11.46 10.32
CA SER A 150 -10.89 -11.75 11.30
C SER A 150 -12.27 -11.19 10.94
N GLU A 151 -12.35 -10.28 9.96
CA GLU A 151 -13.59 -9.61 9.55
C GLU A 151 -13.93 -9.94 8.09
N GLY A 152 -15.24 -10.05 7.80
CA GLY A 152 -15.79 -10.76 6.64
C GLY A 152 -15.26 -10.33 5.27
N THR A 153 -14.91 -11.33 4.45
CA THR A 153 -14.49 -11.18 3.06
C THR A 153 -15.71 -11.10 2.13
N ALA A 154 -15.95 -9.95 1.52
CA ALA A 154 -16.74 -9.89 0.29
C ALA A 154 -15.76 -10.09 -0.88
N PHE A 155 -15.74 -11.31 -1.43
CA PHE A 155 -15.10 -11.61 -2.72
C PHE A 155 -16.14 -11.61 -3.84
#